data_AF-A0AAD4L0F9-F1
#
_entry.id   AF-A0AAD4L0F9-F1
#
_cell.length_a   1.000
_cell.length_b   1.000
_cell.length_c   1.000
_cell.angle_alpha   90.00
_cell.angle_beta   90.00
_cell.angle_gamma   90.00
#
_symmetry.space_group_name_H-M   'P 1'
#
loop_
_entity.id
_entity.type
_entity.pdbx_description
1 polymer ?
#
loop_
_entity_poly.entity_id
_entity_poly.type
_entity_poly.pdbx_seq_one_letter_code
_entity_poly.pdbx_strand_id
1 'polypeptide(L)'
;MLKLEIRIVTSINDGTNFTGYVPNEFLDAHGISKDNIQSWSGEVLIRHRPEQCIALIDSGEADTLLQEAIMTPWWRGLVESNKLLLLPTEASALNSLQKSLGLSTNNLTAGCGTISRMTCRPWTSQICDFVRDDLPKEVASLLIWCLVETMELLEGQYNHLTSERNSLTYSLDPKKMAQTTVTLHDGTYEDYSKSDSHTRYQPLVKASF
;
A
#
# COMPACT_ATOMS: atom_id res chain seq x y z
N MET A 1 -37.85 5.56 7.00
CA MET A 1 -36.63 5.28 6.23
C MET A 1 -35.57 4.92 7.27
N LEU A 2 -35.05 3.68 7.27
CA LEU A 2 -34.00 3.27 8.22
C LEU A 2 -32.74 4.10 7.90
N LYS A 3 -32.32 4.97 8.82
CA LYS A 3 -31.02 5.61 8.78
C LYS A 3 -30.01 4.64 9.36
N LEU A 4 -29.09 4.17 8.53
CA LEU A 4 -27.95 3.36 8.95
C LEU A 4 -26.87 4.33 9.43
N GLU A 5 -26.74 4.45 10.74
CA GLU A 5 -25.62 5.13 11.37
C GLU A 5 -24.36 4.30 11.09
N ILE A 6 -23.50 4.77 10.19
CA ILE A 6 -22.28 4.07 9.78
C ILE A 6 -21.05 4.80 10.29
N ARG A 7 -20.19 4.10 11.04
CA ARG A 7 -18.92 4.62 11.53
C ARG A 7 -17.78 3.99 10.74
N ILE A 8 -17.19 4.78 9.84
CA ILE A 8 -16.07 4.37 9.00
C ILE A 8 -14.78 4.79 9.69
N VAL A 9 -13.86 3.88 9.94
CA VAL A 9 -12.54 4.19 10.49
C VAL A 9 -11.44 4.11 9.43
N THR A 10 -10.57 5.11 9.41
CA THR A 10 -9.39 5.16 8.53
C THR A 10 -8.24 5.96 9.14
N SER A 11 -7.09 5.93 8.47
CA SER A 11 -5.91 6.69 8.86
C SER A 11 -6.03 8.18 8.48
N ILE A 12 -5.33 9.03 9.23
CA ILE A 12 -5.21 10.45 8.93
C ILE A 12 -4.48 10.70 7.60
N ASN A 13 -4.95 11.71 6.87
CA ASN A 13 -4.30 12.28 5.69
C ASN A 13 -4.00 13.75 5.97
N ASP A 14 -2.84 14.00 6.55
CA ASP A 14 -2.37 15.34 6.94
C ASP A 14 -1.18 15.82 6.09
N GLY A 15 -0.89 15.11 4.99
CA GLY A 15 0.28 15.35 4.14
C GLY A 15 1.59 14.78 4.68
N THR A 16 1.60 14.21 5.89
CA THR A 16 2.77 13.56 6.50
C THR A 16 2.54 12.06 6.74
N ASN A 17 1.28 11.65 6.87
CA ASN A 17 0.87 10.27 6.93
C ASN A 17 0.17 9.85 5.63
N PHE A 18 0.89 9.13 4.77
CA PHE A 18 0.34 8.68 3.49
C PHE A 18 -0.66 7.53 3.62
N THR A 19 -0.77 6.88 4.78
CA THR A 19 -1.69 5.74 4.94
C THR A 19 -3.17 6.14 4.86
N GLY A 20 -3.50 7.41 5.10
CA GLY A 20 -4.83 7.96 4.90
C GLY A 20 -5.08 8.52 3.49
N TYR A 21 -4.04 8.63 2.65
CA TYR A 21 -4.17 9.25 1.33
C TYR A 21 -5.10 8.43 0.41
N VAL A 22 -4.76 7.17 0.15
CA VAL A 22 -5.53 6.29 -0.73
C VAL A 22 -6.96 6.05 -0.22
N PRO A 23 -7.22 5.85 1.09
CA PRO A 23 -8.59 5.82 1.61
C PRO A 23 -9.45 7.04 1.26
N ASN A 24 -8.89 8.25 1.32
CA ASN A 24 -9.65 9.46 0.95
C ASN A 24 -9.93 9.50 -0.55
N GLU A 25 -8.91 9.28 -1.38
CA GLU A 25 -9.05 9.23 -2.83
C GLU A 25 -10.04 8.13 -3.28
N PHE A 26 -10.08 7.03 -2.53
CA PHE A 26 -11.03 5.93 -2.76
C PHE A 26 -12.47 6.37 -2.53
N LEU A 27 -12.76 7.04 -1.40
CA LEU A 27 -14.10 7.57 -1.13
C LEU A 27 -14.51 8.61 -2.19
N ASP A 28 -13.60 9.50 -2.57
CA ASP A 28 -13.83 10.51 -3.60
C ASP A 28 -14.09 9.88 -4.98
N ALA A 29 -13.37 8.81 -5.34
CA ALA A 29 -13.60 8.06 -6.57
C ALA A 29 -14.97 7.38 -6.62
N HIS A 30 -15.58 7.10 -5.46
CA HIS A 30 -16.95 6.64 -5.32
C HIS A 30 -17.99 7.78 -5.21
N GLY A 31 -17.55 9.04 -5.25
CA GLY A 31 -18.41 10.20 -5.03
C GLY A 31 -18.96 10.28 -3.60
N ILE A 32 -18.25 9.71 -2.62
CA ILE A 32 -18.64 9.69 -1.21
C ILE A 32 -17.82 10.76 -0.48
N SER A 33 -18.42 11.94 -0.32
CA SER A 33 -17.85 12.99 0.52
C SER A 33 -18.20 12.79 2.00
N LYS A 34 -17.49 13.52 2.88
CA LYS A 34 -17.84 13.61 4.30
C LYS A 34 -19.29 14.10 4.51
N ASP A 35 -19.76 15.03 3.68
CA ASP A 35 -21.13 15.54 3.74
C ASP A 35 -22.15 14.45 3.39
N ASN A 36 -21.82 13.55 2.45
CA ASN A 36 -22.66 12.40 2.14
C ASN A 36 -22.77 11.47 3.36
N ILE A 37 -21.64 11.15 3.99
CA ILE A 37 -21.60 10.30 5.19
C ILE A 37 -22.43 10.93 6.32
N GLN A 38 -22.26 12.22 6.58
CA GLN A 38 -23.04 12.94 7.59
C GLN A 38 -24.53 12.98 7.26
N SER A 39 -24.91 13.10 5.99
CA SER A 39 -26.32 13.07 5.56
C SER A 39 -26.99 11.72 5.89
N TRP A 40 -26.20 10.64 5.91
CA TRP A 40 -26.62 9.30 6.33
C TRP A 40 -26.62 9.12 7.85
N SER A 41 -26.32 10.18 8.61
CA SER A 41 -26.03 10.14 10.04
C SER A 41 -24.77 9.32 10.38
N GLY A 42 -23.88 9.07 9.44
CA GLY A 42 -22.61 8.41 9.69
C GLY A 42 -21.50 9.36 10.16
N GLU A 43 -20.36 8.77 10.53
CA GLU A 43 -19.15 9.46 10.95
C GLU A 43 -17.89 8.80 10.36
N VAL A 44 -16.86 9.61 10.10
CA VAL A 44 -15.52 9.13 9.77
C VAL A 44 -14.62 9.30 11.00
N LEU A 45 -14.20 8.18 11.57
CA LEU A 45 -13.27 8.10 12.69
C LEU A 45 -11.83 8.06 12.15
N ILE A 46 -10.99 8.98 12.60
CA ILE A 46 -9.61 9.09 12.11
C ILE A 46 -8.63 8.67 13.21
N ARG A 47 -7.62 7.87 12.85
CA ARG A 47 -6.48 7.52 13.73
C ARG A 47 -5.15 7.69 13.00
N HIS A 48 -4.05 7.70 13.73
CA HIS A 48 -2.72 7.85 13.11
C HIS A 48 -2.19 6.51 12.58
N ARG A 49 -2.41 5.42 13.32
CA ARG A 49 -1.77 4.13 13.02
C ARG A 49 -2.81 3.04 12.71
N PRO A 50 -2.52 2.15 11.75
CA PRO A 50 -3.36 0.99 11.40
C PRO A 50 -3.98 0.24 12.58
N GLU A 51 -3.18 -0.14 13.57
CA GLU A 51 -3.63 -0.92 14.71
C GLU A 51 -4.64 -0.17 15.60
N GLN A 52 -4.62 1.15 15.58
CA GLN A 52 -5.60 1.98 16.30
C GLN A 52 -6.95 1.95 15.59
N CYS A 53 -6.97 1.89 14.25
CA CYS A 53 -8.20 1.71 13.48
C CYS A 53 -8.83 0.34 13.75
N ILE A 54 -7.99 -0.70 13.73
CA ILE A 54 -8.40 -2.09 14.03
C ILE A 54 -9.03 -2.19 15.43
N ALA A 55 -8.42 -1.54 16.43
CA ALA A 55 -8.93 -1.56 17.80
C ALA A 55 -10.37 -1.03 17.93
N LEU A 56 -10.78 -0.05 17.10
CA LEU A 56 -12.16 0.45 17.10
C LEU A 56 -13.15 -0.54 16.49
N ILE A 57 -12.73 -1.31 15.48
CA ILE A 57 -13.56 -2.40 14.97
C ILE A 57 -13.69 -3.49 16.04
N ASP A 58 -12.59 -3.84 16.70
CA ASP A 58 -12.59 -4.88 17.74
C ASP A 58 -13.44 -4.52 18.96
N SER A 59 -13.48 -3.24 19.36
CA SER A 59 -14.30 -2.75 20.47
C SER A 59 -15.76 -2.46 20.09
N GLY A 60 -16.12 -2.53 18.80
CA GLY A 60 -17.46 -2.17 18.30
C GLY A 60 -17.71 -0.66 18.23
N GLU A 61 -16.67 0.15 18.33
CA GLU A 61 -16.71 1.61 18.17
C GLU A 61 -16.74 2.05 16.70
N ALA A 62 -16.38 1.16 15.76
CA ALA A 62 -16.47 1.38 14.31
C ALA A 62 -17.14 0.19 13.62
N ASP A 63 -17.79 0.45 12.48
CA ASP A 63 -18.54 -0.56 11.71
C ASP A 63 -17.85 -0.93 10.40
N THR A 64 -16.99 -0.04 9.88
CA THR A 64 -16.31 -0.22 8.58
C THR A 64 -14.87 0.21 8.68
N LEU A 65 -13.96 -0.58 8.11
CA LEU A 65 -12.54 -0.28 8.05
C LEU A 65 -12.13 0.01 6.60
N LEU A 66 -11.55 1.17 6.36
CA LEU A 66 -10.95 1.53 5.06
C LEU A 66 -9.46 1.78 5.24
N GLN A 67 -8.62 0.87 4.73
CA GLN A 67 -7.19 0.91 5.01
C GLN A 67 -6.37 0.14 3.97
N GLU A 68 -5.10 0.53 3.82
CA GLU A 68 -4.08 -0.21 3.09
C GLU A 68 -3.40 -1.31 3.95
N ALA A 69 -2.51 -2.09 3.32
CA ALA A 69 -1.70 -3.13 3.94
C ALA A 69 -2.48 -4.33 4.54
N ILE A 70 -3.29 -4.99 3.70
CA ILE A 70 -4.11 -6.15 4.06
C ILE A 70 -3.32 -7.39 4.55
N MET A 71 -2.02 -7.45 4.29
CA MET A 71 -1.16 -8.56 4.70
C MET A 71 -0.85 -8.54 6.20
N THR A 72 -1.11 -7.43 6.89
CA THR A 72 -0.77 -7.25 8.30
C THR A 72 -1.55 -8.22 9.21
N PRO A 73 -0.93 -8.73 10.31
CA PRO A 73 -1.58 -9.71 11.19
C PRO A 73 -2.92 -9.25 11.78
N TRP A 74 -3.04 -7.97 12.14
CA TRP A 74 -4.24 -7.42 12.77
C TRP A 74 -5.42 -7.35 11.81
N TRP A 75 -5.17 -6.90 10.57
CA TRP A 75 -6.18 -6.89 9.52
C TRP A 75 -6.68 -8.30 9.22
N ARG A 76 -5.75 -9.24 9.08
CA ARG A 76 -6.08 -10.65 8.87
C ARG A 76 -6.87 -11.24 10.03
N GLY A 77 -6.53 -10.89 11.27
CA GLY A 77 -7.27 -11.31 12.45
C GLY A 77 -8.76 -11.00 12.34
N LEU A 78 -9.11 -9.77 11.95
CA LEU A 78 -10.51 -9.36 11.77
C LEU A 78 -11.23 -10.13 10.65
N VAL A 79 -10.58 -10.29 9.51
CA VAL A 79 -11.20 -10.93 8.34
C VAL A 79 -11.30 -12.45 8.55
N GLU A 80 -10.22 -13.11 8.99
CA GLU A 80 -10.19 -14.55 9.26
C GLU A 80 -11.15 -14.94 10.41
N SER A 81 -11.45 -14.03 11.34
CA SER A 81 -12.45 -14.23 12.39
C SER A 81 -13.89 -13.91 11.98
N ASN A 82 -14.18 -13.63 10.70
CA ASN A 82 -15.51 -13.23 10.21
C ASN A 82 -16.09 -11.95 10.89
N LYS A 83 -15.24 -11.07 11.45
CA LYS A 83 -15.74 -9.79 12.01
C LYS A 83 -16.04 -8.76 10.94
N LEU A 84 -15.40 -8.86 9.77
CA LEU A 84 -15.61 -7.98 8.64
C LEU A 84 -15.98 -8.76 7.38
N LEU A 85 -16.83 -8.15 6.57
CA LEU A 85 -17.12 -8.55 5.20
C LEU A 85 -16.39 -7.59 4.25
N LEU A 86 -15.65 -8.14 3.29
CA LEU A 86 -15.01 -7.30 2.27
C LEU A 86 -16.03 -6.87 1.23
N LEU A 87 -16.11 -5.56 1.00
CA LEU A 87 -16.97 -4.98 -0.02
C LEU A 87 -16.22 -4.92 -1.37
N PRO A 88 -16.86 -5.33 -2.49
CA PRO A 88 -16.28 -5.17 -3.81
C PRO A 88 -16.19 -3.68 -4.18
N THR A 89 -15.11 -3.30 -4.84
CA THR A 89 -14.96 -1.96 -5.42
C THR A 89 -15.70 -1.86 -6.76
N GLU A 90 -16.35 -0.73 -7.02
CA GLU A 90 -16.99 -0.42 -8.29
C GLU A 90 -15.95 -0.22 -9.41
N ALA A 91 -16.24 -0.75 -10.60
CA ALA A 91 -15.33 -0.63 -11.75
C ALA A 91 -15.08 0.82 -12.17
N SER A 92 -16.06 1.71 -12.01
CA SER A 92 -15.93 3.15 -12.26
C SER A 92 -14.91 3.80 -11.34
N ALA A 93 -14.97 3.52 -10.04
CA ALA A 93 -14.03 4.04 -9.06
C ALA A 93 -12.60 3.54 -9.33
N LEU A 94 -12.43 2.25 -9.63
CA LEU A 94 -11.14 1.67 -10.01
C LEU A 94 -10.56 2.34 -11.26
N ASN A 95 -11.38 2.55 -12.29
CA ASN A 95 -10.94 3.26 -13.49
C ASN A 95 -10.56 4.72 -13.22
N SER A 96 -11.25 5.38 -12.29
CA SER A 96 -10.93 6.74 -11.87
C SER A 96 -9.57 6.80 -11.16
N LEU A 97 -9.34 5.90 -10.19
CA LEU A 97 -8.09 5.79 -9.44
C LEU A 97 -6.90 5.42 -10.35
N GLN A 98 -7.11 4.53 -11.32
CA GLN A 98 -6.07 4.20 -12.31
C GLN A 98 -5.69 5.41 -13.17
N LYS A 99 -6.66 6.24 -13.57
CA LYS A 99 -6.41 7.43 -14.41
C LYS A 99 -5.76 8.57 -13.64
N SER A 100 -6.17 8.78 -12.39
CA SER A 100 -5.72 9.90 -11.56
C SER A 100 -4.38 9.62 -10.87
N LEU A 101 -4.24 8.41 -10.28
CA LEU A 101 -3.12 8.06 -9.40
C LEU A 101 -2.23 6.95 -9.98
N GLY A 102 -2.59 6.37 -11.12
CA GLY A 102 -1.86 5.24 -11.69
C GLY A 102 -2.07 3.91 -10.93
N LEU A 103 -2.98 3.88 -9.94
CA LEU A 103 -3.22 2.70 -9.10
C LEU A 103 -3.80 1.55 -9.93
N SER A 104 -3.01 0.48 -10.04
CA SER A 104 -3.43 -0.76 -10.70
C SER A 104 -4.53 -1.48 -9.92
N THR A 105 -5.28 -2.31 -10.62
CA THR A 105 -6.28 -3.17 -10.00
C THR A 105 -5.69 -4.55 -9.74
N ASN A 106 -5.91 -5.10 -8.55
CA ASN A 106 -5.62 -6.51 -8.28
C ASN A 106 -6.87 -7.23 -7.79
N ASN A 107 -6.98 -8.50 -8.16
CA ASN A 107 -8.03 -9.40 -7.74
C ASN A 107 -7.62 -10.10 -6.44
N LEU A 108 -8.43 -9.98 -5.40
CA LEU A 108 -8.34 -10.85 -4.24
C LEU A 108 -8.93 -12.21 -4.59
N THR A 109 -8.09 -13.26 -4.56
CA THR A 109 -8.52 -14.64 -4.82
C THR A 109 -9.39 -15.17 -3.67
N ALA A 110 -10.31 -16.09 -4.01
CA ALA A 110 -11.10 -16.81 -3.01
C ALA A 110 -10.16 -17.58 -2.06
N GLY A 111 -10.40 -17.47 -0.75
CA GLY A 111 -9.53 -18.06 0.29
C GLY A 111 -8.62 -17.06 1.02
N CYS A 112 -8.54 -15.80 0.58
CA CYS A 112 -7.98 -14.72 1.41
C CYS A 112 -9.02 -14.31 2.46
N GLY A 113 -9.04 -14.98 3.62
CA GLY A 113 -10.03 -14.74 4.66
C GLY A 113 -11.44 -15.22 4.27
N THR A 114 -12.46 -14.38 4.47
CA THR A 114 -13.90 -14.75 4.32
C THR A 114 -14.47 -14.40 2.95
N ILE A 115 -13.60 -14.07 2.01
CA ILE A 115 -13.95 -13.67 0.65
C ILE A 115 -14.63 -14.84 -0.07
N SER A 116 -15.94 -14.70 -0.27
CA SER A 116 -16.75 -15.67 -1.02
C SER A 116 -16.67 -15.48 -2.53
N ARG A 117 -16.20 -14.32 -3.01
CA ARG A 117 -16.07 -13.96 -4.44
C ARG A 117 -14.90 -13.02 -4.68
N MET A 118 -14.26 -13.18 -5.83
CA MET A 118 -13.14 -12.33 -6.26
C MET A 118 -13.51 -10.84 -6.22
N THR A 119 -12.75 -10.04 -5.47
CA THR A 119 -12.97 -8.60 -5.34
C THR A 119 -11.79 -7.83 -5.92
N CYS A 120 -12.08 -6.90 -6.83
CA CYS A 120 -11.08 -5.98 -7.36
C CYS A 120 -10.84 -4.86 -6.34
N ARG A 121 -9.58 -4.50 -6.14
CA ARG A 121 -9.18 -3.37 -5.28
C ARG A 121 -8.06 -2.55 -5.92
N PRO A 122 -7.85 -1.30 -5.47
CA PRO A 122 -6.61 -0.58 -5.73
C PRO A 122 -5.41 -1.36 -5.19
N TRP A 123 -4.32 -1.35 -5.93
CA TRP A 123 -3.11 -2.09 -5.63
C TRP A 123 -1.87 -1.30 -6.03
N THR A 124 -0.91 -1.26 -5.12
CA THR A 124 0.46 -0.83 -5.38
C THR A 124 1.37 -2.04 -5.24
N SER A 125 2.31 -2.19 -6.18
CA SER A 125 3.30 -3.29 -6.17
C SER A 125 4.64 -2.88 -5.57
N GLN A 126 4.77 -1.65 -5.08
CA GLN A 126 6.06 -1.02 -4.79
C GLN A 126 6.07 -0.39 -3.40
N ILE A 127 7.08 -0.73 -2.60
CA ILE A 127 7.53 0.03 -1.44
C ILE A 127 8.84 0.68 -1.87
N CYS A 128 8.99 1.99 -1.64
CA CYS A 128 10.17 2.74 -2.07
C CYS A 128 10.81 3.45 -0.88
N ASP A 129 12.15 3.40 -0.83
CA ASP A 129 12.95 4.20 0.07
C ASP A 129 13.34 5.51 -0.60
N PHE A 130 13.07 6.62 0.08
CA PHE A 130 13.41 7.95 -0.40
C PHE A 130 14.60 8.51 0.39
N VAL A 131 15.54 9.10 -0.34
CA VAL A 131 16.62 9.90 0.20
C VAL A 131 16.51 11.32 -0.35
N ARG A 132 17.10 12.29 0.36
CA ARG A 132 17.24 13.63 -0.18
C ARG A 132 18.22 13.62 -1.35
N ASP A 133 18.02 14.56 -2.28
CA ASP A 133 18.89 14.79 -3.43
C ASP A 133 20.29 15.27 -3.03
N ASP A 134 20.43 15.89 -1.85
CA ASP A 134 21.70 16.34 -1.28
C ASP A 134 22.40 15.31 -0.38
N LEU A 135 21.91 14.06 -0.31
CA LEU A 135 22.59 12.99 0.42
C LEU A 135 23.97 12.74 -0.22
N PRO A 136 25.08 12.69 0.54
CA PRO A 136 26.37 12.40 -0.05
C PRO A 136 26.34 11.10 -0.85
N LYS A 137 26.89 11.14 -2.06
CA LYS A 137 26.85 10.05 -3.04
C LYS A 137 27.33 8.73 -2.47
N GLU A 138 28.41 8.76 -1.70
CA GLU A 138 29.03 7.61 -1.06
C GLU A 138 28.12 6.99 0.00
N VAL A 139 27.30 7.80 0.69
CA VAL A 139 26.33 7.32 1.67
C VAL A 139 25.15 6.66 0.97
N ALA A 140 24.63 7.26 -0.10
CA ALA A 140 23.57 6.65 -0.90
C ALA A 140 24.00 5.32 -1.51
N SER A 141 25.23 5.27 -2.03
CA SER A 141 25.89 4.05 -2.52
C SER A 141 25.99 2.99 -1.41
N LEU A 142 26.50 3.36 -0.23
CA LEU A 142 26.59 2.44 0.90
C LEU A 142 25.23 1.87 1.33
N LEU A 143 24.16 2.68 1.33
CA LEU A 143 22.81 2.20 1.67
C LEU A 143 22.34 1.09 0.71
N ILE A 144 22.53 1.27 -0.60
CA ILE A 144 22.16 0.26 -1.59
C ILE A 144 23.05 -0.97 -1.50
N TRP A 145 24.35 -0.79 -1.33
CA TRP A 145 25.26 -1.91 -1.12
C TRP A 145 24.83 -2.73 0.11
N CYS A 146 24.56 -2.08 1.25
CA CYS A 146 24.06 -2.78 2.43
C CYS A 146 22.75 -3.53 2.15
N LEU A 147 21.79 -2.91 1.46
CA LEU A 147 20.51 -3.53 1.13
C LEU A 147 20.68 -4.77 0.23
N VAL A 148 21.53 -4.69 -0.79
CA VAL A 148 21.77 -5.80 -1.73
C VAL A 148 22.55 -6.94 -1.05
N GLU A 149 23.59 -6.62 -0.29
CA GLU A 149 24.44 -7.63 0.37
C GLU A 149 23.75 -8.30 1.57
N THR A 150 22.78 -7.64 2.20
CA THR A 150 22.03 -8.19 3.35
C THR A 150 20.60 -8.61 3.00
N MET A 151 20.28 -8.68 1.70
CA MET A 151 18.94 -8.93 1.21
C MET A 151 18.37 -10.27 1.72
N GLU A 152 19.21 -11.30 1.82
CA GLU A 152 18.81 -12.61 2.38
C GLU A 152 18.34 -12.54 3.84
N LEU A 153 18.88 -11.61 4.63
CA LEU A 153 18.47 -11.40 6.02
C LEU A 153 17.08 -10.75 6.09
N LEU A 154 16.80 -9.83 5.17
CA LEU A 154 15.48 -9.23 5.04
C LEU A 154 14.47 -10.30 4.57
N GLU A 155 14.81 -11.05 3.53
CA GLU A 155 13.97 -12.13 3.02
C GLU A 155 13.69 -13.21 4.06
N GLY A 156 14.70 -13.59 4.86
CA GLY A 156 14.58 -14.55 5.94
C GLY A 156 13.50 -14.19 6.96
N GLN A 157 13.25 -12.89 7.19
CA GLN A 157 12.18 -12.43 8.09
C GLN A 157 10.79 -12.74 7.54
N TYR A 158 10.63 -12.89 6.22
CA TYR A 158 9.34 -13.11 5.57
C TYR A 158 9.19 -14.51 4.96
N ASN A 159 10.27 -15.29 4.86
CA ASN A 159 10.29 -16.63 4.26
C ASN A 159 9.30 -17.63 4.88
N HIS A 160 8.86 -17.38 6.10
CA HIS A 160 7.86 -18.20 6.80
C HIS A 160 6.40 -17.86 6.41
N LEU A 161 6.19 -16.79 5.63
CA LEU A 161 4.88 -16.33 5.18
C LEU A 161 4.61 -16.78 3.74
N THR A 162 3.36 -17.11 3.45
CA THR A 162 2.93 -17.37 2.07
C THR A 162 2.94 -16.08 1.25
N SER A 163 2.97 -16.19 -0.08
CA SER A 163 3.00 -15.04 -0.99
C SER A 163 1.86 -14.04 -0.71
N GLU A 164 0.67 -14.53 -0.37
CA GLU A 164 -0.51 -13.69 -0.07
C GLU A 164 -0.40 -12.93 1.26
N ARG A 165 0.48 -13.40 2.15
CA ARG A 165 0.73 -12.85 3.49
C ARG A 165 2.03 -12.06 3.55
N ASN A 166 2.80 -12.08 2.46
CA ASN A 166 4.08 -11.42 2.39
C ASN A 166 3.91 -9.99 1.86
N SER A 167 4.53 -9.01 2.55
CA SER A 167 4.60 -7.63 2.08
C SER A 167 5.75 -7.40 1.10
N LEU A 168 6.68 -8.35 1.00
CA LEU A 168 7.79 -8.32 0.06
C LEU A 168 7.49 -9.24 -1.13
N THR A 169 7.92 -8.79 -2.31
CA THR A 169 8.05 -9.68 -3.46
C THR A 169 9.27 -10.56 -3.22
N TYR A 170 9.08 -11.87 -3.18
CA TYR A 170 10.16 -12.83 -2.96
C TYR A 170 10.44 -13.65 -4.22
N SER A 171 11.70 -13.85 -4.63
CA SER A 171 12.90 -13.18 -4.10
C SER A 171 12.97 -11.72 -4.55
N LEU A 172 13.62 -10.89 -3.73
CA LEU A 172 13.97 -9.52 -4.08
C LEU A 172 14.97 -9.54 -5.25
N ASP A 173 14.77 -8.63 -6.18
CA ASP A 173 15.54 -8.53 -7.42
C ASP A 173 16.08 -7.11 -7.56
N PRO A 174 17.39 -6.88 -7.36
CA PRO A 174 18.00 -5.57 -7.49
C PRO A 174 17.69 -4.87 -8.82
N LYS A 175 17.50 -5.62 -9.91
CA LYS A 175 17.12 -5.06 -11.22
C LYS A 175 15.75 -4.42 -11.17
N LYS A 176 14.79 -5.05 -10.50
CA LYS A 176 13.42 -4.53 -10.34
C LYS A 176 13.39 -3.40 -9.32
N MET A 177 14.19 -3.49 -8.26
CA MET A 177 14.30 -2.42 -7.27
C MET A 177 14.81 -1.10 -7.89
N ALA A 178 15.67 -1.17 -8.91
CA ALA A 178 16.15 -0.01 -9.65
C ALA A 178 15.09 0.61 -10.60
N GLN A 179 13.95 -0.04 -10.83
CA GLN A 179 12.88 0.43 -11.71
C GLN A 179 11.88 1.30 -10.96
N THR A 180 12.30 2.53 -10.65
CA THR A 180 11.50 3.49 -9.88
C THR A 180 10.76 4.48 -10.78
N THR A 181 9.64 5.02 -10.28
CA THR A 181 8.89 6.10 -10.95
C THR A 181 9.53 7.48 -10.77
N VAL A 182 10.40 7.62 -9.77
CA VAL A 182 11.22 8.81 -9.51
C VAL A 182 12.67 8.55 -9.88
N THR A 183 13.44 9.61 -10.12
CA THR A 183 14.86 9.50 -10.48
C THR A 183 15.67 8.88 -9.34
N LEU A 184 16.56 7.94 -9.68
CA LEU A 184 17.52 7.39 -8.73
C LEU A 184 18.55 8.44 -8.34
N HIS A 185 18.95 8.43 -7.09
CA HIS A 185 20.08 9.23 -6.61
C HIS A 185 21.37 8.80 -7.32
N ASP A 186 22.29 9.74 -7.61
CA ASP A 186 23.50 9.46 -8.40
C ASP A 186 24.34 8.32 -7.82
N GLY A 187 24.43 8.24 -6.48
CA GLY A 187 25.13 7.15 -5.78
C GLY A 187 24.47 5.77 -5.96
N THR A 188 23.14 5.73 -5.97
CA THR A 188 22.39 4.46 -6.14
C THR A 188 22.39 4.01 -7.59
N TYR A 189 22.27 4.95 -8.53
CA TYR A 189 22.38 4.71 -9.96
C TYR A 189 23.69 3.99 -10.31
N GLU A 190 24.82 4.48 -9.78
CA GLU A 190 26.13 3.90 -10.08
C GLU A 190 26.28 2.47 -9.59
N ASP A 191 25.78 2.16 -8.39
CA ASP A 191 25.91 0.81 -7.84
C ASP A 191 24.99 -0.18 -8.53
N TYR A 192 23.75 0.22 -8.83
CA TYR A 192 22.88 -0.60 -9.67
C TYR A 192 23.49 -0.85 -11.05
N SER A 193 24.14 0.16 -11.65
CA SER A 193 24.80 0.04 -12.96
C SER A 193 26.06 -0.84 -12.97
N LYS A 194 26.81 -0.90 -11.86
CA LYS A 194 28.02 -1.73 -11.72
C LYS A 194 27.71 -3.19 -11.45
N SER A 195 26.57 -3.48 -10.83
CA SER A 195 26.14 -4.87 -10.63
C SER A 195 25.81 -5.51 -12.00
N ASP A 196 26.32 -6.72 -12.28
CA ASP A 196 26.11 -7.52 -13.52
C ASP A 196 24.63 -7.78 -13.86
N SER A 197 23.72 -7.25 -13.05
CA SER A 197 22.28 -7.24 -13.18
C SER A 197 21.75 -6.48 -14.42
N HIS A 198 22.52 -5.60 -15.06
CA HIS A 198 21.94 -4.60 -15.96
C HIS A 198 21.74 -4.97 -17.45
N THR A 199 21.77 -6.26 -17.83
CA THR A 199 21.49 -6.63 -19.23
C THR A 199 20.00 -6.93 -19.51
N ARG A 200 19.40 -6.00 -20.29
CA ARG A 200 18.12 -6.05 -21.04
C ARG A 200 16.84 -5.89 -20.22
N TYR A 201 16.42 -4.64 -20.01
CA TYR A 201 15.17 -4.05 -20.52
C TYR A 201 14.97 -2.66 -19.85
N GLN A 202 14.92 -1.63 -20.71
CA GLN A 202 14.79 -0.18 -20.44
C GLN A 202 16.00 0.57 -19.82
N PRO A 203 16.37 1.74 -20.37
CA PRO A 203 17.44 2.56 -19.82
C PRO A 203 17.00 3.23 -18.52
N LEU A 204 17.89 3.25 -17.53
CA LEU A 204 17.75 4.08 -16.34
C LEU A 204 17.53 5.53 -16.79
N VAL A 205 16.41 6.14 -16.39
CA VAL A 205 16.11 7.53 -16.76
C VAL A 205 16.98 8.44 -15.89
N LYS A 206 18.09 8.92 -16.47
CA LYS A 206 18.80 10.07 -15.93
C LYS A 206 18.02 11.31 -16.36
N ALA A 207 17.36 11.99 -15.42
CA ALA A 207 16.73 13.26 -15.71
C ALA A 207 17.84 14.28 -16.02
N SER A 208 17.83 14.81 -17.25
CA SER A 208 18.60 16.00 -17.60
C SER A 208 17.87 17.21 -17.03
N PHE A 209 18.45 17.86 -16.03
CA PHE A 209 18.10 19.24 -15.66
C PHE A 209 18.93 20.22 -16.48
#